data_AF-A0A349I139-F1
#
_entry.id   AF-A0A349I139-F1
#
_cell.length_a   1.000
_cell.length_b   1.000
_cell.length_c   1.000
_cell.angle_alpha   90.00
_cell.angle_beta   90.00
_cell.angle_gamma   90.00
#
_symmetry.space_group_name_H-M   'P 1'
#
loop_
_entity.id
_entity.type
_entity.pdbx_description
1 polymer ?
#
loop_
_entity_poly.entity_id
_entity_poly.type
_entity_poly.pdbx_seq_one_letter_code
_entity_poly.pdbx_strand_id
1 'polypeptide(L)'
;MKIAQQFPQFKKERALVILTGTQEAEFYLAGDGVIEKIETFRIPRIRYSDKEGLSVRTGKTGVTGGSSKTTKEQYQQEFTAKFRTAAKDIVGRVTPTQIVLVSPIVGEVEALLPVAVKKIVAMRIKKNLCERHPEEILEHIKKTIIK
;
A
#
# COMPACT_ATOMS: atom_id res chain seq x y z
N MET A 1 -3.62 -2.31 19.53
CA MET A 1 -2.87 -3.33 20.32
C MET A 1 -1.73 -2.64 21.06
N LYS A 2 -1.46 -3.00 22.33
CA LYS A 2 -0.28 -2.48 23.05
C LYS A 2 0.99 -3.12 22.51
N ILE A 3 1.99 -2.30 22.21
CA ILE A 3 3.31 -2.73 21.75
C ILE A 3 4.08 -3.28 22.95
N ALA A 4 4.56 -4.52 22.88
CA ALA A 4 5.39 -5.08 23.94
C ALA A 4 6.68 -4.25 24.12
N GLN A 5 7.19 -4.12 25.36
CA GLN A 5 8.36 -3.28 25.68
C GLN A 5 9.61 -3.63 24.86
N GLN A 6 9.69 -4.86 24.36
CA GLN A 6 10.77 -5.34 23.51
C GLN A 6 10.81 -4.69 22.12
N PHE A 7 9.74 -4.02 21.68
CA PHE A 7 9.60 -3.37 20.38
C PHE A 7 9.65 -1.83 20.52
N PRO A 8 9.99 -1.09 19.45
CA PRO A 8 10.02 0.37 19.48
C PRO A 8 8.66 0.93 19.91
N GLN A 9 8.68 1.70 20.99
CA GLN A 9 7.47 2.22 21.63
C GLN A 9 6.95 3.51 21.00
N PHE A 10 7.70 4.14 20.09
CA PHE A 10 7.28 5.36 19.39
C PHE A 10 6.76 6.46 20.36
N LYS A 11 7.37 6.59 21.55
CA LYS A 11 6.88 7.47 22.64
C LYS A 11 6.93 8.97 22.35
N LYS A 12 7.74 9.39 21.37
CA LYS A 12 7.92 10.80 21.00
C LYS A 12 7.55 11.07 19.55
N GLU A 13 7.20 10.04 18.79
CA GLU A 13 7.06 10.10 17.34
C GLU A 13 5.83 9.31 16.93
N ARG A 14 5.01 9.88 16.04
CA ARG A 14 3.88 9.15 15.44
C ARG A 14 4.36 8.54 14.15
N ALA A 15 4.58 7.24 14.15
CA ALA A 15 5.01 6.49 12.98
C ALA A 15 3.80 5.94 12.22
N LEU A 16 3.66 6.32 10.96
CA LEU A 16 2.72 5.66 10.06
C LEU A 16 3.45 4.50 9.35
N VAL A 17 3.05 3.28 9.68
CA VAL A 17 3.54 2.06 9.06
C VAL A 17 2.61 1.71 7.90
N ILE A 18 3.15 1.74 6.69
CA ILE A 18 2.44 1.43 5.46
C ILE A 18 2.90 0.07 4.98
N LEU A 19 2.02 -0.91 5.01
CA LEU A 19 2.25 -2.22 4.40
C LEU A 19 1.56 -2.25 3.05
N THR A 20 2.27 -2.73 2.04
CA THR A 20 1.68 -2.93 0.71
C THR A 20 2.06 -4.29 0.17
N GLY A 21 1.08 -4.94 -0.44
CA GLY A 21 1.22 -6.13 -1.24
C GLY A 21 1.02 -5.80 -2.71
N THR A 22 0.77 -6.82 -3.52
CA THR A 22 0.54 -6.65 -4.97
C THR A 22 -0.83 -6.04 -5.28
N GLN A 23 -1.84 -6.26 -4.42
CA GLN A 23 -3.23 -5.85 -4.66
C GLN A 23 -3.92 -5.30 -3.41
N GLU A 24 -3.16 -5.06 -2.35
CA GLU A 24 -3.67 -4.69 -1.05
C GLU A 24 -2.70 -3.77 -0.33
N ALA A 25 -3.25 -2.96 0.55
CA ALA A 25 -2.48 -2.10 1.43
C ALA A 25 -3.12 -2.04 2.81
N GLU A 26 -2.28 -1.89 3.82
CA GLU A 26 -2.67 -1.71 5.20
C GLU A 26 -1.88 -0.56 5.81
N PHE A 27 -2.59 0.29 6.54
CA PHE A 27 -2.03 1.45 7.20
C PHE A 27 -2.18 1.27 8.69
N TYR A 28 -1.06 1.30 9.39
CA TYR A 28 -1.01 1.21 10.84
C TYR A 28 -0.41 2.49 11.41
N LEU A 29 -1.00 3.01 12.47
CA LEU A 29 -0.44 4.08 13.26
C LEU A 29 0.22 3.47 14.49
N ALA A 30 1.52 3.74 14.65
CA ALA A 30 2.27 3.39 15.85
C ALA A 30 2.67 4.67 16.59
N GLY A 31 2.30 4.75 17.86
CA GLY A 31 2.56 5.89 18.73
C GLY A 31 2.19 5.58 20.17
N ASP A 32 2.88 6.20 21.13
CA ASP A 32 2.56 6.08 22.56
C ASP A 32 2.48 4.63 23.09
N GLY A 33 3.30 3.73 22.52
CA GLY A 33 3.31 2.31 22.88
C GLY A 33 2.10 1.52 22.37
N VAL A 34 1.35 2.06 21.41
CA VAL A 34 0.20 1.42 20.78
C VAL A 34 0.42 1.35 19.27
N ILE A 35 0.02 0.23 18.67
CA ILE A 35 -0.13 0.09 17.22
C ILE A 35 -1.59 -0.18 16.88
N GLU A 36 -2.15 0.61 15.98
CA GLU A 36 -3.55 0.53 15.57
C GLU A 36 -3.65 0.49 14.05
N LYS A 37 -4.51 -0.38 13.53
CA LYS A 37 -4.83 -0.39 12.11
C LYS A 37 -5.80 0.75 11.83
N ILE A 38 -5.40 1.71 11.00
CA ILE A 38 -6.22 2.86 10.63
C ILE A 38 -7.10 2.53 9.44
N GLU A 39 -6.50 1.94 8.41
CA GLU A 39 -7.21 1.65 7.18
C GLU A 39 -6.58 0.44 6.48
N THR A 40 -7.41 -0.29 5.74
CA THR A 40 -6.96 -1.32 4.81
C THR A 40 -7.85 -1.28 3.59
N PHE A 41 -7.25 -1.54 2.44
CA PHE A 41 -8.03 -1.79 1.25
C PHE A 41 -7.42 -2.95 0.47
N ARG A 42 -8.29 -3.72 -0.17
CA ARG A 42 -7.95 -4.80 -1.07
C ARG A 42 -8.69 -4.58 -2.37
N ILE A 43 -7.99 -4.71 -3.50
CA ILE A 43 -8.62 -4.65 -4.80
C ILE A 43 -9.10 -6.06 -5.15
N PRO A 44 -10.42 -6.26 -5.32
CA PRO A 44 -10.93 -7.57 -5.67
C PRO A 44 -10.37 -7.98 -7.02
N ARG A 45 -9.93 -9.24 -7.11
CA ARG A 45 -9.54 -9.82 -8.39
C ARG A 45 -10.81 -9.97 -9.21
N ILE A 46 -11.00 -9.11 -10.20
CA ILE A 46 -12.05 -9.23 -11.21
C ILE A 46 -11.76 -10.51 -12.00
N ARG A 47 -12.40 -11.60 -11.62
CA ARG A 47 -12.55 -12.78 -12.49
C ARG A 47 -13.62 -12.41 -13.50
N TYR A 48 -13.23 -11.81 -14.63
CA TYR A 48 -14.10 -11.91 -15.80
C TYR A 48 -14.18 -13.39 -16.15
N SER A 49 -15.35 -13.99 -15.92
CA SER A 49 -15.69 -15.29 -16.43
C SER A 49 -15.58 -15.21 -17.95
N ASP A 50 -14.76 -16.07 -18.53
CA ASP A 50 -14.45 -16.18 -19.96
C ASP A 50 -15.68 -16.65 -20.76
N LYS A 51 -16.77 -15.87 -20.71
CA LYS A 51 -18.05 -16.18 -21.33
C LYS A 51 -18.73 -14.94 -21.90
N GLU A 52 -17.99 -14.09 -22.61
CA GLU A 52 -18.58 -13.35 -23.73
C GLU A 52 -17.57 -13.33 -24.87
N GLY A 53 -17.52 -14.46 -25.59
CA GLY A 53 -17.00 -14.49 -26.93
C GLY A 53 -17.88 -13.64 -27.83
N LEU A 54 -17.56 -12.35 -27.96
CA LEU A 54 -17.93 -11.61 -29.16
C LEU A 54 -16.89 -11.92 -30.24
N SER A 55 -17.10 -13.03 -30.96
CA SER A 55 -16.59 -13.16 -32.32
C SER A 55 -17.22 -12.06 -33.16
N VAL A 56 -16.56 -10.91 -33.22
CA VAL A 56 -16.83 -9.90 -34.23
C VAL A 56 -16.35 -10.49 -35.56
N ARG A 57 -17.30 -11.02 -36.33
CA ARG A 57 -17.09 -11.38 -37.73
C ARG A 57 -16.52 -10.16 -38.45
N THR A 58 -15.41 -10.36 -39.14
CA THR A 58 -14.73 -9.36 -39.96
C THR A 58 -15.63 -8.92 -41.14
N GLY A 59 -16.49 -7.94 -40.90
CA GLY A 59 -17.15 -7.14 -41.92
C GLY A 59 -16.32 -5.89 -42.18
N LYS A 60 -16.04 -5.60 -43.46
CA LYS A 60 -15.32 -4.42 -43.96
C LYS A 60 -15.73 -3.11 -43.25
N THR A 61 -14.72 -2.26 -43.03
CA THR A 61 -14.80 -0.81 -42.72
C THR A 61 -14.98 -0.45 -41.25
N GLY A 62 -14.03 0.33 -40.70
CA GLY A 62 -14.25 1.03 -39.42
C GLY A 62 -12.98 1.35 -38.64
N VAL A 63 -12.57 2.60 -38.69
CA VAL A 63 -11.52 3.20 -37.85
C VAL A 63 -11.93 3.07 -36.37
N THR A 64 -11.03 2.67 -35.47
CA THR A 64 -10.72 3.36 -34.21
C THR A 64 -9.65 2.62 -33.41
N GLY A 65 -8.54 3.31 -33.14
CA GLY A 65 -7.56 2.88 -32.15
C GLY A 65 -8.19 2.93 -30.75
N GLY A 66 -8.67 1.78 -30.28
CA GLY A 66 -9.03 1.57 -28.89
C GLY A 66 -7.91 0.79 -28.22
N SER A 67 -7.00 1.48 -27.53
CA SER A 67 -6.04 0.81 -26.65
C SER A 67 -6.83 0.22 -25.48
N SER A 68 -7.29 -1.02 -25.65
CA SER A 68 -7.88 -1.81 -24.57
C SER A 68 -6.80 -2.02 -23.53
N LYS A 69 -6.77 -1.18 -22.49
CA LYS A 69 -5.88 -1.36 -21.34
C LYS A 69 -6.00 -2.80 -20.88
N THR A 70 -4.87 -3.49 -20.81
CA THR A 70 -4.84 -4.87 -20.34
C THR A 70 -5.42 -4.91 -18.91
N THR A 71 -6.03 -6.03 -18.53
CA THR A 71 -6.64 -6.19 -17.20
C THR A 71 -5.64 -5.85 -16.08
N LYS A 72 -4.36 -6.14 -16.29
CA LYS A 72 -3.26 -5.82 -15.37
C LYS A 72 -3.06 -4.31 -15.17
N GLU A 73 -3.15 -3.51 -16.24
CA GLU A 73 -3.00 -2.05 -16.18
C GLU A 73 -4.17 -1.39 -15.47
N GLN A 74 -5.39 -1.92 -15.64
CA GLN A 74 -6.57 -1.42 -14.92
C GLN A 74 -6.43 -1.63 -13.40
N TYR A 75 -5.97 -2.80 -12.96
CA TYR A 75 -5.71 -3.05 -11.53
C TYR A 75 -4.67 -2.11 -10.96
N GLN A 76 -3.56 -1.90 -11.68
CA GLN A 76 -2.49 -1.02 -11.22
C GLN A 76 -2.97 0.43 -11.13
N GLN A 77 -3.81 0.88 -12.07
CA GLN A 77 -4.38 2.22 -12.02
C GLN A 77 -5.35 2.39 -10.86
N GLU A 78 -6.24 1.43 -10.62
CA GLU A 78 -7.17 1.49 -9.48
C GLU A 78 -6.42 1.43 -8.15
N PHE A 79 -5.42 0.55 -8.04
CA PHE A 79 -4.52 0.48 -6.87
C PHE A 79 -3.85 1.81 -6.62
N THR A 80 -3.25 2.38 -7.66
CA THR A 80 -2.56 3.66 -7.57
C THR A 80 -3.48 4.78 -7.13
N ALA A 81 -4.68 4.86 -7.70
CA ALA A 81 -5.65 5.89 -7.37
C ALA A 81 -6.15 5.76 -5.92
N LYS A 82 -6.52 4.55 -5.49
CA LYS A 82 -6.95 4.27 -4.11
C LYS A 82 -5.83 4.53 -3.12
N PHE A 83 -4.62 4.03 -3.39
CA PHE A 83 -3.46 4.24 -2.53
C PHE A 83 -3.14 5.71 -2.34
N ARG A 84 -3.11 6.50 -3.43
CA ARG A 84 -2.84 7.94 -3.34
C ARG A 84 -3.88 8.67 -2.51
N THR A 85 -5.14 8.33 -2.69
CA THR A 85 -6.26 8.94 -1.97
C THR A 85 -6.19 8.60 -0.47
N ALA A 86 -6.07 7.31 -0.15
CA ALA A 86 -5.91 6.81 1.22
C ALA A 86 -4.68 7.41 1.91
N ALA A 87 -3.51 7.35 1.27
CA ALA A 87 -2.28 7.90 1.83
C ALA A 87 -2.40 9.41 2.10
N LYS A 88 -3.01 10.17 1.20
CA LYS A 88 -3.22 11.62 1.39
C LYS A 88 -4.17 11.90 2.54
N ASP A 89 -5.29 11.19 2.60
CA ASP A 89 -6.31 11.36 3.64
C ASP A 89 -5.76 10.98 5.02
N ILE A 90 -5.12 9.81 5.14
CA ILE A 90 -4.54 9.32 6.41
C ILE A 90 -3.43 10.25 6.90
N VAL A 91 -2.53 10.69 6.02
CA VAL A 91 -1.46 11.63 6.42
C VAL A 91 -2.06 12.94 6.91
N GLY A 92 -3.11 13.45 6.25
CA GLY A 92 -3.79 14.67 6.67
C GLY A 92 -4.48 14.54 8.03
N ARG A 93 -5.07 13.37 8.33
CA ARG A 93 -5.76 13.10 9.59
C ARG A 93 -4.81 12.85 10.76
N VAL A 94 -3.75 12.08 10.51
CA VAL A 94 -2.88 11.56 11.57
C VAL A 94 -1.65 12.43 11.80
N THR A 95 -1.20 13.15 10.77
CA THR A 95 0.02 13.98 10.79
C THR A 95 1.24 13.22 11.35
N PRO A 96 1.66 12.10 10.72
CA PRO A 96 2.77 11.30 11.21
C PRO A 96 4.09 12.09 11.13
N THR A 97 4.95 11.92 12.12
CA THR A 97 6.31 12.49 12.14
C THR A 97 7.28 11.68 11.29
N GLN A 98 6.99 10.39 11.13
CA GLN A 98 7.79 9.47 10.33
C GLN A 98 6.94 8.40 9.65
N ILE A 99 7.45 7.87 8.54
CA ILE A 99 6.82 6.78 7.79
C ILE A 99 7.76 5.61 7.66
N VAL A 100 7.20 4.43 7.93
CA VAL A 100 7.83 3.15 7.70
C VAL A 100 7.11 2.48 6.53
N LEU A 101 7.79 2.38 5.40
CA LEU A 101 7.24 1.74 4.20
C LEU A 101 7.72 0.30 4.11
N VAL A 102 6.77 -0.64 4.13
CA VAL A 102 7.02 -2.07 3.97
C VAL A 102 6.31 -2.55 2.70
N SER A 103 7.08 -2.98 1.72
CA SER A 103 6.55 -3.38 0.42
C SER A 103 7.49 -4.31 -0.32
N PRO A 104 7.03 -5.31 -1.08
CA PRO A 104 7.90 -5.98 -2.06
C PRO A 104 8.32 -5.02 -3.19
N ILE A 105 7.51 -3.98 -3.47
CA ILE A 105 7.66 -3.00 -4.55
C ILE A 105 7.85 -1.58 -4.00
N VAL A 106 8.77 -1.43 -3.03
CA VAL A 106 9.02 -0.15 -2.32
C VAL A 106 9.20 1.04 -3.26
N GLY A 107 9.99 0.90 -4.32
CA GLY A 107 10.26 2.01 -5.24
C GLY A 107 9.02 2.52 -5.98
N GLU A 108 8.16 1.60 -6.41
CA GLU A 108 6.90 1.97 -7.07
C GLU A 108 5.95 2.64 -6.08
N VAL A 109 5.75 2.03 -4.92
CA VAL A 109 4.84 2.56 -3.89
C VAL A 109 5.31 3.89 -3.34
N GLU A 110 6.62 4.03 -3.10
CA GLU A 110 7.22 5.29 -2.69
C GLU A 110 6.99 6.35 -3.76
N ALA A 111 7.16 6.05 -5.05
CA ALA A 111 6.89 6.99 -6.13
C ALA A 111 5.44 7.48 -6.14
N LEU A 112 4.49 6.65 -5.69
CA LEU A 112 3.07 7.02 -5.56
C LEU A 112 2.77 7.94 -4.38
N LEU A 113 3.63 7.98 -3.36
CA LEU A 113 3.43 8.85 -2.21
C LEU A 113 3.53 10.34 -2.59
N PRO A 114 2.73 11.22 -1.96
CA PRO A 114 2.88 12.66 -2.12
C PRO A 114 4.30 13.13 -1.74
N VAL A 115 4.79 14.20 -2.37
CA VAL A 115 6.17 14.70 -2.14
C VAL A 115 6.43 15.06 -0.68
N ALA A 116 5.44 15.63 0.01
CA ALA A 116 5.54 15.93 1.44
C ALA A 116 5.75 14.68 2.30
N VAL A 117 5.08 13.58 1.91
CA VAL A 117 5.09 12.30 2.59
C VAL A 117 6.41 11.56 2.36
N LYS A 118 6.96 11.65 1.14
CA LYS A 118 8.27 11.08 0.80
C LYS A 118 9.39 11.60 1.70
N LYS A 119 9.35 12.88 2.10
CA LYS A 119 10.40 13.50 2.94
C LYS A 119 10.46 12.94 4.36
N ILE A 120 9.34 12.41 4.86
CA ILE A 120 9.23 11.83 6.21
C ILE A 120 9.33 10.29 6.19
N VAL A 121 9.63 9.68 5.04
CA VAL A 121 9.91 8.24 4.95
C VAL A 121 11.26 7.98 5.61
N ALA A 122 11.21 7.50 6.85
CA ALA A 122 12.40 7.16 7.63
C ALA A 122 12.94 5.77 7.27
N MET A 123 12.05 4.82 6.94
CA MET A 123 12.43 3.43 6.74
C MET A 123 11.77 2.80 5.51
N ARG A 124 12.53 1.94 4.84
CA ARG A 124 12.14 1.20 3.63
C ARG A 124 12.46 -0.28 3.82
N ILE A 125 11.45 -1.14 3.88
CA ILE A 125 11.59 -2.58 4.08
C ILE A 125 11.05 -3.30 2.85
N LYS A 126 11.95 -3.95 2.09
CA LYS A 126 11.58 -4.71 0.88
C LYS A 126 11.04 -6.09 1.22
N LYS A 127 9.84 -6.17 1.79
CA LYS A 127 9.18 -7.43 2.18
C LYS A 127 7.66 -7.31 2.04
N ASN A 128 6.99 -8.41 1.71
CA ASN A 128 5.53 -8.48 1.79
C ASN A 128 5.15 -8.97 3.19
N LEU A 129 4.48 -8.10 3.96
CA LEU A 129 3.96 -8.40 5.31
C LEU A 129 2.46 -8.09 5.41
N CYS A 130 1.75 -7.98 4.29
CA CYS A 130 0.30 -7.87 4.32
C CYS A 130 -0.33 -9.14 4.93
N GLU A 131 -1.46 -8.96 5.62
CA GLU A 131 -2.21 -10.00 6.37
C GLU A 131 -1.42 -10.64 7.54
N ARG A 132 -0.24 -10.12 7.90
CA ARG A 132 0.57 -10.63 9.02
C ARG A 132 0.18 -10.01 10.35
N HIS A 133 0.53 -10.69 11.44
CA HIS A 133 0.31 -10.16 12.78
C HIS A 133 1.15 -8.90 13.02
N PRO A 134 0.61 -7.88 13.73
CA PRO A 134 1.31 -6.64 14.05
C PRO A 134 2.64 -6.86 14.77
N GLU A 135 2.78 -7.94 15.55
CA GLU A 135 4.03 -8.31 16.21
C GLU A 135 5.14 -8.71 15.24
N GLU A 136 4.82 -9.46 14.18
CA GLU A 136 5.80 -9.81 13.13
C GLU A 136 6.29 -8.55 12.40
N ILE A 137 5.39 -7.60 12.16
CA ILE A 137 5.71 -6.31 11.55
C ILE A 137 6.67 -5.53 12.45
N LEU A 138 6.35 -5.43 13.75
CA LEU A 138 7.20 -4.75 14.73
C LEU A 138 8.57 -5.41 14.91
N GLU A 139 8.64 -6.74 14.82
CA GLU A 139 9.92 -7.46 14.85
C GLU A 139 10.81 -7.08 13.67
N HIS A 140 10.23 -7.01 12.47
CA HIS A 140 10.95 -6.58 11.28
C HIS A 140 11.44 -5.13 11.38
N ILE A 141 10.60 -4.23 11.89
CA ILE A 141 10.99 -2.85 12.14
C ILE A 141 12.15 -2.79 13.14
N LYS A 142 12.06 -3.52 14.26
CA LYS A 142 13.13 -3.59 15.26
C LYS A 142 14.44 -4.09 14.67
N LYS A 143 14.42 -5.17 13.88
CA LYS A 143 15.63 -5.71 13.22
C LYS A 143 16.30 -4.70 12.30
N THR A 144 15.52 -3.84 11.65
CA THR A 144 16.06 -2.79 10.78
C THR A 144 16.57 -1.56 11.55
N ILE A 145 16.02 -1.25 12.74
CA ILE A 145 16.52 -0.16 13.59
C ILE A 145 17.88 -0.49 14.22
N ILE A 146 18.10 -1.75 14.60
CA ILE A 146 19.30 -2.20 15.33
C ILE A 146 20.52 -2.39 14.40
N LYS A 147 20.32 -2.31 13.08
CA LYS A 147 21.34 -2.61 12.07
C LYS A 147 21.93 -1.33 11.48
#